data_AF-A0A497FMI0-F1
#
_entry.id   AF-A0A497FMI0-F1
#
_cell.length_a   1.000
_cell.length_b   1.000
_cell.length_c   1.000
_cell.angle_alpha   90.00
_cell.angle_beta   90.00
_cell.angle_gamma   90.00
#
_symmetry.space_group_name_H-M   'P 1'
#
loop_
_entity.id
_entity.type
_entity.pdbx_description
1 polymer ?
#
loop_
_entity_poly.entity_id
_entity_poly.type
_entity_poly.pdbx_seq_one_letter_code
_entity_poly.pdbx_strand_id
1 'polypeptide(L)'
;MPKEYWKKPPRIKVLEALGCIADGRIKFISDKVAQVTSSTGERVYDVKWDGERRIFSNDNGSIYRGYLGYPSIAFLMVKGVLPFDERLAEALRGIPWKILNEKYKRYFIVEKIVKSKVKKKGISEEYVDKFIEHVLEKITELKLLKYVEES
;
A
#
# COMPACT_ATOMS: atom_id res chain seq x y z
N MET A 1 -24.52 3.01 -13.28
CA MET A 1 -23.67 1.81 -13.17
C MET A 1 -23.63 1.34 -11.71
N PRO A 2 -23.49 0.03 -11.42
CA PRO A 2 -23.40 -0.45 -10.05
C PRO A 2 -22.15 0.11 -9.35
N LYS A 3 -22.26 0.43 -8.06
CA LYS A 3 -21.13 0.88 -7.24
C LYS A 3 -20.15 -0.28 -7.08
N GLU A 4 -18.92 -0.12 -7.57
CA GLU A 4 -17.86 -1.11 -7.40
C GLU A 4 -16.92 -0.70 -6.26
N TYR A 5 -16.73 -1.60 -5.29
CA TYR A 5 -15.87 -1.38 -4.12
C TYR A 5 -14.52 -2.07 -4.29
N TRP A 6 -13.48 -1.47 -3.73
CA TRP A 6 -12.20 -2.15 -3.57
C TRP A 6 -12.29 -3.28 -2.54
N LYS A 7 -11.76 -4.45 -2.88
CA LYS A 7 -11.62 -5.56 -1.93
C LYS A 7 -10.55 -5.23 -0.88
N LYS A 8 -10.65 -5.89 0.27
CA LYS A 8 -9.63 -5.86 1.32
C LYS A 8 -8.29 -6.37 0.74
N PRO A 9 -7.20 -5.62 0.89
CA PRO A 9 -5.91 -6.03 0.36
C PRO A 9 -5.23 -7.10 1.23
N PRO A 10 -4.27 -7.85 0.66
CA PRO A 10 -3.36 -8.68 1.45
C PRO A 10 -2.61 -7.86 2.50
N ARG A 11 -2.41 -8.42 3.69
CA ARG A 11 -1.69 -7.79 4.83
C ARG A 11 -0.38 -7.12 4.42
N ILE A 12 0.43 -7.83 3.63
CA ILE A 12 1.73 -7.34 3.16
C ILE A 12 1.66 -6.01 2.40
N LYS A 13 0.52 -5.66 1.77
CA LYS A 13 0.37 -4.40 1.03
C LYS A 13 0.44 -3.17 1.93
N VAL A 14 0.11 -3.31 3.21
CA VAL A 14 0.31 -2.25 4.22
C VAL A 14 1.81 -1.99 4.42
N LEU A 15 2.62 -3.04 4.54
CA LEU A 15 4.07 -2.90 4.70
C LEU A 15 4.76 -2.43 3.41
N GLU A 16 4.31 -2.89 2.25
CA GLU A 16 4.77 -2.38 0.94
C GLU A 16 4.53 -0.87 0.81
N ALA A 17 3.38 -0.39 1.30
CA ALA A 17 3.03 1.03 1.29
C ALA A 17 3.94 1.86 2.21
N LEU A 18 4.17 1.41 3.44
CA LEU A 18 5.12 2.07 4.36
C LEU A 18 6.53 2.13 3.77
N GLY A 19 7.04 1.01 3.24
CA GLY A 19 8.34 0.98 2.58
C GLY A 19 8.39 1.91 1.36
N CYS A 20 7.29 2.03 0.62
CA CYS A 20 7.16 2.98 -0.50
C CYS A 20 7.28 4.43 -0.09
N ILE A 21 6.67 4.81 1.03
CA ILE A 21 6.77 6.16 1.58
C ILE A 21 8.21 6.42 2.04
N ALA A 22 8.78 5.49 2.81
CA ALA A 22 10.16 5.62 3.28
C ALA A 22 11.14 5.77 2.11
N ASP A 23 11.02 4.94 1.06
CA ASP A 23 11.88 5.00 -0.14
C ASP A 23 11.68 6.29 -0.98
N GLY A 24 10.75 7.18 -0.62
CA GLY A 24 10.48 8.40 -1.40
C GLY A 24 9.89 8.12 -2.77
N ARG A 25 9.16 7.00 -2.93
CA ARG A 25 8.67 6.52 -4.23
C ARG A 25 7.33 7.09 -4.66
N ILE A 26 6.81 8.11 -3.97
CA ILE A 26 5.55 8.79 -4.31
C ILE A 26 5.86 10.19 -4.82
N LYS A 27 5.40 10.50 -6.03
CA LYS A 27 5.45 11.82 -6.62
C LYS A 27 4.03 12.36 -6.76
N PHE A 28 3.71 13.41 -6.00
CA PHE A 28 2.42 14.10 -6.16
C PHE A 28 2.44 14.97 -7.42
N ILE A 29 1.42 14.81 -8.25
CA ILE A 29 1.16 15.66 -9.42
C ILE A 29 0.17 16.77 -9.04
N SER A 30 -0.76 16.46 -8.15
CA SER A 30 -1.67 17.41 -7.49
C SER A 30 -2.12 16.84 -6.15
N ASP A 31 -3.00 17.57 -5.44
CA ASP A 31 -3.59 17.09 -4.19
C ASP A 31 -4.37 15.77 -4.33
N LYS A 32 -4.89 15.53 -5.54
CA LYS A 32 -5.78 14.41 -5.89
C LYS A 32 -5.10 13.36 -6.77
N VAL A 33 -3.88 13.60 -7.24
CA VAL A 33 -3.21 12.74 -8.22
C VAL A 33 -1.76 12.52 -7.82
N ALA A 34 -1.32 11.27 -7.80
CA ALA A 34 0.06 10.90 -7.57
C ALA A 34 0.52 9.77 -8.49
N GLN A 35 1.83 9.73 -8.71
CA GLN A 35 2.54 8.65 -9.36
C GLN A 35 3.40 7.91 -8.35
N VAL A 36 3.33 6.58 -8.36
CA VAL A 36 4.03 5.72 -7.41
C VAL A 36 4.95 4.77 -8.16
N THR A 37 6.25 4.90 -7.93
CA THR A 37 7.26 4.08 -8.58
C THR A 37 7.41 2.73 -7.84
N SER A 38 7.51 1.63 -8.58
CA SER A 38 7.72 0.30 -8.02
C SER A 38 9.06 0.17 -7.29
N SER A 39 9.23 -0.84 -6.44
CA SER A 39 10.47 -1.03 -5.66
C SER A 39 11.72 -1.25 -6.51
N THR A 40 11.59 -1.56 -7.81
CA THR A 40 12.73 -1.72 -8.73
C THR A 40 12.87 -0.56 -9.72
N GLY A 41 11.98 0.44 -9.68
CA GLY A 41 12.02 1.56 -10.63
C GLY A 41 11.38 1.27 -11.99
N GLU A 42 11.05 0.02 -12.30
CA GLU A 42 10.64 -0.39 -13.66
C GLU A 42 9.21 -0.01 -14.05
N ARG A 43 8.37 0.37 -13.07
CA ARG A 43 6.95 0.68 -13.30
C ARG A 43 6.55 1.87 -12.47
N VAL A 44 5.68 2.69 -13.03
CA VAL A 44 5.01 3.80 -12.36
C VAL A 44 3.52 3.53 -12.40
N TYR A 45 2.87 3.66 -11.24
CA TYR A 45 1.44 3.47 -11.07
C TYR A 45 0.77 4.82 -10.79
N ASP A 46 -0.38 5.05 -11.40
CA ASP A 46 -1.17 6.26 -11.18
C ASP A 46 -2.23 6.02 -10.11
N VAL A 47 -2.34 6.97 -9.20
CA VAL A 47 -3.38 7.04 -8.17
C VAL A 47 -4.14 8.34 -8.36
N LYS A 48 -5.47 8.26 -8.47
CA LYS A 48 -6.37 9.42 -8.50
C LYS A 48 -7.40 9.27 -7.38
N TRP A 49 -7.66 10.32 -6.61
CA TRP A 49 -8.60 10.30 -5.50
C TRP A 49 -9.53 11.51 -5.59
N ASP A 50 -10.83 11.32 -5.36
CA ASP A 50 -11.80 12.42 -5.43
C ASP A 50 -11.74 13.40 -4.24
N GLY A 51 -11.04 13.03 -3.17
CA GLY A 51 -11.04 13.76 -1.90
C GLY A 51 -11.99 13.13 -0.87
N GLU A 52 -12.73 12.10 -1.26
CA GLU A 52 -13.73 11.42 -0.44
C GLU A 52 -13.53 9.90 -0.51
N ARG A 53 -14.39 9.19 -1.25
CA ARG A 53 -14.45 7.72 -1.24
C ARG A 53 -14.03 7.07 -2.54
N ARG A 54 -13.87 7.80 -3.66
CA ARG A 54 -13.49 7.19 -4.93
C ARG A 54 -11.99 7.29 -5.14
N ILE A 55 -11.36 6.15 -5.37
CA ILE A 55 -9.93 6.07 -5.67
C ILE A 55 -9.67 5.17 -6.87
N PHE A 56 -8.80 5.63 -7.76
CA PHE A 56 -8.25 4.91 -8.90
C PHE A 56 -6.90 4.32 -8.50
N SER A 57 -6.62 3.10 -8.97
CA SER A 57 -5.29 2.51 -8.98
C SER A 57 -5.14 1.62 -10.20
N ASN A 58 -4.02 1.77 -10.91
CA ASN A 58 -3.68 0.92 -12.05
C ASN A 58 -2.59 -0.13 -11.73
N ASP A 59 -2.28 -0.38 -10.46
CA ASP A 59 -1.35 -1.45 -10.13
C ASP A 59 -1.92 -2.83 -10.46
N ASN A 60 -1.03 -3.78 -10.78
CA ASN A 60 -1.41 -5.13 -11.18
C ASN A 60 -2.32 -5.82 -10.14
N GLY A 61 -2.10 -5.60 -8.85
CA GLY A 61 -2.96 -6.14 -7.79
C GLY A 61 -4.37 -5.58 -7.89
N SER A 62 -4.49 -4.27 -8.03
CA SER A 62 -5.78 -3.59 -8.22
C SER A 62 -6.51 -4.02 -9.47
N ILE A 63 -5.85 -4.07 -10.63
CA ILE A 63 -6.46 -4.44 -11.91
C ILE A 63 -6.89 -5.91 -11.91
N TYR A 64 -5.99 -6.83 -11.59
CA TYR A 64 -6.25 -8.27 -11.77
C TYR A 64 -6.95 -8.94 -10.58
N ARG A 65 -6.87 -8.35 -9.37
CA ARG A 65 -7.46 -8.95 -8.15
C ARG A 65 -8.57 -8.10 -7.55
N GLY A 66 -8.64 -6.81 -7.89
CA GLY A 66 -9.71 -5.90 -7.45
C GLY A 66 -9.60 -5.42 -6.00
N TYR A 67 -8.44 -5.60 -5.35
CA TYR A 67 -8.20 -5.04 -4.01
C TYR A 67 -7.49 -3.69 -4.10
N LEU A 68 -7.54 -2.89 -3.03
CA LEU A 68 -6.81 -1.62 -2.96
C LEU A 68 -5.28 -1.85 -2.88
N GLY A 69 -4.54 -1.58 -3.95
CA GLY A 69 -3.10 -1.83 -3.99
C GLY A 69 -2.25 -0.92 -3.10
N TYR A 70 -0.98 -1.30 -2.89
CA TYR A 70 -0.04 -0.53 -2.07
C TYR A 70 0.14 0.93 -2.54
N PRO A 71 0.08 1.28 -3.84
CA PRO A 71 0.21 2.68 -4.26
C PRO A 71 -0.88 3.57 -3.64
N SER A 72 -2.13 3.11 -3.68
CA SER A 72 -3.25 3.83 -3.09
C SER A 72 -3.20 3.87 -1.57
N ILE A 73 -2.79 2.76 -0.93
CA ILE A 73 -2.59 2.75 0.52
C ILE A 73 -1.53 3.79 0.91
N ALA A 74 -0.41 3.84 0.19
CA ALA A 74 0.68 4.75 0.46
C ALA A 74 0.26 6.22 0.25
N PHE A 75 -0.48 6.50 -0.84
CA PHE A 75 -1.07 7.81 -1.10
C PHE A 75 -1.99 8.24 0.06
N LEU A 76 -2.92 7.38 0.48
CA LEU A 76 -3.87 7.70 1.55
C LEU A 76 -3.21 7.87 2.92
N MET A 77 -2.11 7.16 3.18
CA MET A 77 -1.29 7.38 4.39
C MET A 77 -0.66 8.77 4.39
N VAL A 78 -0.04 9.19 3.28
CA VAL A 78 0.56 10.54 3.17
C VAL A 78 -0.51 11.64 3.24
N LYS A 79 -1.72 11.37 2.73
CA LYS A 79 -2.87 12.29 2.86
C LYS A 79 -3.51 12.31 4.25
N GLY A 80 -3.02 11.50 5.21
CA GLY A 80 -3.56 11.43 6.57
C GLY A 80 -4.92 10.72 6.68
N VAL A 81 -5.37 10.06 5.62
CA VAL A 81 -6.64 9.31 5.59
C VAL A 81 -6.46 7.92 6.20
N LEU A 82 -5.28 7.30 6.01
CA LEU A 82 -4.91 6.04 6.64
C LEU A 82 -3.81 6.24 7.69
N PRO A 83 -3.76 5.40 8.74
CA PRO A 83 -2.70 5.46 9.74
C PRO A 83 -1.32 5.31 9.11
N PHE A 84 -0.37 6.13 9.56
CA PHE A 84 1.04 6.08 9.16
C PHE A 84 1.93 5.87 10.39
N ASP A 85 2.93 5.01 10.27
CA ASP A 85 3.92 4.75 11.32
C ASP A 85 5.32 4.99 10.74
N GLU A 86 5.90 6.13 11.10
CA GLU A 86 7.21 6.55 10.61
C GLU A 86 8.33 5.60 11.03
N ARG A 87 8.29 5.11 12.28
CA ARG A 87 9.31 4.20 12.82
C ARG A 87 9.32 2.87 12.06
N LEU A 88 8.14 2.32 11.77
CA LEU A 88 8.00 1.10 10.99
C LEU A 88 8.32 1.35 9.51
N ALA A 89 7.93 2.49 8.94
CA ALA A 89 8.31 2.87 7.58
C ALA A 89 9.83 2.89 7.40
N GLU A 90 10.56 3.56 8.31
CA GLU A 90 12.02 3.61 8.28
C GLU A 90 12.64 2.22 8.45
N ALA A 91 12.05 1.37 9.29
CA ALA A 91 12.47 -0.01 9.41
C ALA A 91 12.30 -0.83 8.12
N LEU A 92 11.36 -0.43 7.25
CA LEU A 92 11.04 -1.08 5.97
C LEU A 92 11.75 -0.45 4.76
N ARG A 93 12.49 0.64 4.94
CA ARG A 93 13.27 1.30 3.88
C ARG A 93 14.20 0.31 3.16
N GLY A 94 14.23 0.38 1.83
CA GLY A 94 15.12 -0.38 0.96
C GLY A 94 14.76 -1.86 0.79
N ILE A 95 13.57 -2.30 1.22
CA ILE A 95 13.13 -3.68 0.99
C ILE A 95 12.82 -3.87 -0.50
N PRO A 96 13.45 -4.85 -1.20
CA PRO A 96 13.20 -5.09 -2.62
C PRO A 96 11.93 -5.93 -2.81
N TRP A 97 10.77 -5.32 -2.58
CA TRP A 97 9.46 -5.97 -2.52
C TRP A 97 9.15 -6.84 -3.75
N LYS A 98 9.37 -6.31 -4.96
CA LYS A 98 9.15 -7.04 -6.22
C LYS A 98 9.98 -8.33 -6.27
N ILE A 99 11.28 -8.24 -5.98
CA ILE A 99 12.21 -9.39 -6.00
C ILE A 99 11.76 -10.46 -5.00
N LEU A 100 11.40 -10.06 -3.78
CA LEU A 100 10.91 -10.99 -2.76
C LEU A 100 9.58 -11.64 -3.18
N ASN A 101 8.65 -10.86 -3.69
CA ASN A 101 7.34 -11.35 -4.15
C ASN A 101 7.48 -12.33 -5.32
N GLU A 102 8.35 -12.06 -6.29
CA GLU A 102 8.60 -12.93 -7.45
C GLU A 102 9.37 -14.21 -7.08
N LYS A 103 10.34 -14.10 -6.16
CA LYS A 103 11.13 -15.24 -5.68
C LYS A 103 10.26 -16.23 -4.89
N TYR A 104 9.47 -15.73 -3.95
CA TYR A 104 8.75 -16.60 -3.01
C TYR A 104 7.32 -16.91 -3.45
N LYS A 105 6.69 -16.06 -4.27
CA LYS A 105 5.31 -16.21 -4.79
C LYS A 105 4.23 -16.49 -3.73
N ARG A 106 4.55 -16.27 -2.45
CA ARG A 106 3.71 -16.58 -1.29
C ARG A 106 3.86 -15.45 -0.27
N TYR A 107 2.83 -14.62 -0.13
CA TYR A 107 2.88 -13.41 0.70
C TYR A 107 3.25 -13.69 2.16
N PHE A 108 2.76 -14.78 2.76
CA PHE A 108 3.11 -15.09 4.15
C PHE A 108 4.61 -15.35 4.36
N ILE A 109 5.32 -15.88 3.34
CA ILE A 109 6.77 -16.11 3.42
C ILE A 109 7.48 -14.76 3.40
N VAL A 110 7.08 -13.88 2.48
CA VAL A 110 7.66 -12.54 2.37
C VAL A 110 7.38 -11.74 3.65
N GLU A 111 6.16 -11.80 4.17
CA GLU A 111 5.79 -11.14 5.42
C GLU A 111 6.64 -11.61 6.60
N LYS A 112 6.88 -12.93 6.75
CA LYS A 112 7.80 -13.47 7.77
C LYS A 112 9.24 -12.96 7.61
N ILE A 113 9.75 -12.92 6.38
CA ILE A 113 11.10 -12.39 6.09
C ILE A 113 11.19 -10.93 6.51
N VAL A 114 10.19 -10.13 6.14
CA VAL A 114 10.14 -8.69 6.46
C VAL A 114 10.03 -8.46 7.96
N LYS A 115 9.12 -9.16 8.64
CA LYS A 115 8.98 -9.11 10.10
C LYS A 115 10.29 -9.45 10.81
N SER A 116 11.01 -10.47 10.35
CA SER A 116 12.33 -10.82 10.89
C SER A 116 13.36 -9.68 10.71
N LYS A 117 13.36 -9.00 9.55
CA LYS A 117 14.24 -7.84 9.32
C LYS A 117 13.89 -6.66 10.24
N VAL A 118 12.61 -6.37 10.38
CA VAL A 118 12.08 -5.29 11.23
C VAL A 118 12.33 -5.59 12.72
N LYS A 119 12.24 -6.85 13.14
CA LYS A 119 12.60 -7.31 14.50
C LYS A 119 14.05 -7.04 14.86
N LYS A 120 14.98 -7.22 13.91
CA LYS A 120 16.40 -6.85 14.11
C LYS A 120 16.62 -5.35 14.30
N LYS A 121 15.64 -4.52 13.92
CA LYS A 121 15.60 -3.07 14.15
C LYS A 121 14.80 -2.68 15.41
N GLY A 122 14.48 -3.65 16.27
CA GLY A 122 13.84 -3.41 17.57
C GLY A 122 12.33 -3.21 17.55
N ILE A 123 11.64 -3.62 16.49
CA ILE A 123 10.17 -3.58 16.39
C ILE A 123 9.62 -5.02 16.42
N SER A 124 8.77 -5.34 17.40
CA SER A 124 8.24 -6.69 17.58
C SER A 124 7.27 -7.09 16.45
N GLU A 125 7.13 -8.39 16.20
CA GLU A 125 6.17 -8.88 15.21
C GLU A 125 4.72 -8.54 15.61
N GLU A 126 4.41 -8.59 16.90
CA GLU A 126 3.12 -8.18 17.45
C GLU A 126 2.79 -6.72 17.14
N TYR A 127 3.79 -5.82 17.25
CA TYR A 127 3.62 -4.41 16.90
C TYR A 127 3.28 -4.25 15.42
N VAL A 128 4.01 -4.96 14.56
CA VAL A 128 3.77 -4.97 13.11
C VAL A 128 2.36 -5.49 12.81
N ASP A 129 1.93 -6.56 13.47
CA ASP A 129 0.62 -7.18 13.25
C ASP A 129 -0.53 -6.28 13.67
N LYS A 130 -0.43 -5.63 14.85
CA LYS A 130 -1.42 -4.65 15.31
C LYS A 130 -1.54 -3.47 14.34
N PHE A 131 -0.40 -2.98 13.82
CA PHE A 131 -0.43 -1.88 12.85
C PHE A 131 -1.12 -2.30 11.54
N ILE A 132 -0.79 -3.49 11.01
CA ILE A 132 -1.45 -4.01 9.80
C ILE A 132 -2.96 -4.13 10.00
N GLU A 133 -3.39 -4.69 11.13
CA GLU A 133 -4.81 -4.86 11.45
C GLU A 133 -5.52 -3.52 11.53
N HIS A 134 -4.94 -2.56 12.23
CA HIS A 134 -5.50 -1.22 12.35
C HIS A 134 -5.70 -0.53 10.99
N VAL A 135 -4.71 -0.61 10.09
CA VAL A 135 -4.83 -0.05 8.74
C VAL A 135 -5.90 -0.78 7.92
N LEU A 136 -5.95 -2.11 8.01
CA LEU A 136 -6.92 -2.92 7.29
C LEU A 136 -8.37 -2.70 7.76
N GLU A 137 -8.56 -2.47 9.05
CA GLU A 137 -9.84 -2.07 9.64
C GLU A 137 -10.27 -0.71 9.08
N LYS A 138 -9.38 0.28 9.09
CA LYS A 138 -9.65 1.61 8.52
C LYS A 138 -10.00 1.55 7.04
N ILE A 139 -9.28 0.75 6.24
CA ILE A 139 -9.63 0.52 4.82
C ILE A 139 -11.05 -0.06 4.68
N THR A 140 -11.43 -0.99 5.56
CA THR A 140 -12.75 -1.62 5.55
C THR A 140 -13.86 -0.63 5.93
N GLU A 141 -13.61 0.22 6.92
CA GLU A 141 -14.52 1.28 7.37
C GLU A 141 -14.77 2.34 6.30
N LEU A 142 -13.72 2.75 5.57
CA LEU A 142 -13.81 3.77 4.52
C LEU A 142 -14.69 3.34 3.34
N LYS A 143 -14.83 2.03 3.09
CA LYS A 143 -15.60 1.44 1.98
C LYS A 143 -15.31 2.15 0.65
N LEU A 144 -14.03 2.20 0.29
CA LEU A 144 -13.56 2.92 -0.89
C LEU A 144 -14.15 2.33 -2.18
N LEU A 145 -14.64 3.24 -3.03
CA LEU A 145 -15.20 2.96 -4.35
C LEU A 145 -14.10 3.03 -5.40
N LYS A 146 -14.23 2.22 -6.45
CA LYS A 146 -13.40 2.38 -7.65
C LYS A 146 -13.78 3.68 -8.35
N TYR A 147 -12.78 4.49 -8.64
CA TYR A 147 -12.95 5.69 -9.45
C TYR A 147 -13.09 5.26 -10.91
N VAL A 148 -14.25 5.51 -11.50
CA VAL A 148 -14.48 5.42 -12.94
C VAL A 148 -14.42 6.85 -13.44
N GLU A 149 -13.49 7.17 -14.35
CA GLU A 149 -13.60 8.42 -15.09
C GLU A 149 -14.89 8.34 -15.90
N GLU A 150 -15.86 9.19 -15.58
CA GLU A 150 -16.99 9.42 -16.48
C GLU A 150 -16.40 10.06 -17.74
N SER A 151 -16.38 9.27 -18.82
CA SER A 151 -16.05 9.69 -20.18
C SER A 151 -17.12 10.60 -20.75
#